data_AF-A0AA91A5V2-F1
#
_entry.id   AF-A0AA91A5V2-F1
#
_cell.length_a   1.000
_cell.length_b   1.000
_cell.length_c   1.000
_cell.angle_alpha   90.00
_cell.angle_beta   90.00
_cell.angle_gamma   90.00
#
_symmetry.space_group_name_H-M   'P 1'
#
loop_
_entity.id
_entity.type
_entity.pdbx_description
1 polymer ?
#
loop_
_entity_poly.entity_id
_entity_poly.type
_entity_poly.pdbx_seq_one_letter_code
_entity_poly.pdbx_strand_id
1 'polypeptide(L)'
;MTAKEYCIAFCEGYFYAQLGERLTNGKVTEHILDLAKETAQTCMEQQIAYSAFDEKQKQEMKENLHEWADTVMQGFKKRLRESGRLIESL
;
A
#
# COMPACT_ATOMS: atom_id res chain seq x y z
N MET A 1 -23.86 10.71 14.57
CA MET A 1 -22.50 10.15 14.68
C MET A 1 -22.15 9.98 16.16
N THR A 2 -21.58 8.84 16.53
CA THR A 2 -21.11 8.53 17.88
C THR A 2 -19.70 9.10 18.09
N ALA A 3 -19.28 9.28 19.36
CA ALA A 3 -17.93 9.74 19.68
C ALA A 3 -16.83 8.87 19.04
N LYS A 4 -17.06 7.56 18.94
CA LYS A 4 -16.17 6.61 18.27
C LYS A 4 -15.98 6.94 16.79
N GLU A 5 -17.07 7.26 16.08
CA GLU A 5 -17.02 7.60 14.65
C GLU A 5 -16.26 8.90 14.40
N TYR A 6 -16.41 9.91 15.28
CA TYR A 6 -15.61 11.14 15.22
C TYR A 6 -14.12 10.87 15.42
N CYS A 7 -13.75 10.03 16.40
CA CYS A 7 -12.35 9.67 16.64
C CYS A 7 -11.74 8.91 15.45
N ILE A 8 -12.48 7.98 14.85
CA ILE A 8 -12.03 7.24 13.67
C ILE A 8 -11.78 8.22 12.51
N ALA A 9 -12.76 9.07 12.19
CA ALA A 9 -12.64 10.03 11.10
C ALA A 9 -11.47 11.02 11.30
N PHE A 10 -11.23 11.47 12.54
CA PHE A 10 -10.10 12.34 12.86
C PHE A 10 -8.75 11.63 12.64
N CYS A 11 -8.59 10.41 13.16
CA CYS A 11 -7.35 9.64 13.02
C CYS A 11 -7.08 9.27 11.55
N GLU A 12 -8.09 8.83 10.82
CA GLU A 12 -7.99 8.54 9.39
C GLU A 12 -7.61 9.80 8.61
N GLY A 13 -8.29 10.93 8.86
CA GLY A 13 -8.00 12.21 8.23
C GLY A 13 -6.57 12.69 8.48
N TYR A 14 -6.09 12.61 9.73
CA TYR A 14 -4.70 12.96 10.07
C TYR A 14 -3.69 12.05 9.37
N PHE A 15 -3.93 10.74 9.36
CA PHE A 15 -3.04 9.77 8.72
C PHE A 15 -2.98 10.00 7.20
N TYR A 16 -4.13 10.21 6.55
CA TYR A 16 -4.18 10.51 5.12
C TYR A 16 -3.53 11.86 4.78
N ALA A 17 -3.69 12.88 5.62
CA ALA A 17 -3.03 14.18 5.43
C ALA A 17 -1.51 14.06 5.55
N GLN A 18 -1.01 13.34 6.56
CA GLN A 18 0.42 13.12 6.76
C GLN A 18 1.03 12.24 5.65
N LEU A 19 0.29 11.22 5.21
CA LEU A 19 0.67 10.39 4.07
C LEU A 19 0.69 11.23 2.78
N GLY A 20 -0.31 12.08 2.58
CA GLY A 20 -0.38 13.02 1.46
C GLY A 20 0.81 13.96 1.45
N GLU A 21 1.13 14.62 2.57
CA GLU A 21 2.29 15.52 2.68
C GLU A 21 3.60 14.80 2.34
N ARG A 22 3.84 13.62 2.92
CA ARG A 22 5.02 12.79 2.63
C ARG A 22 5.04 12.30 1.19
N LEU A 23 3.90 11.93 0.62
CA LEU A 23 3.82 11.55 -0.79
C LEU A 23 3.98 12.75 -1.72
N THR A 24 3.70 13.98 -1.27
CA THR A 24 3.80 15.20 -2.08
C THR A 24 5.24 15.70 -2.12
N ASN A 25 5.94 15.73 -0.98
CA ASN A 25 7.29 16.28 -0.85
C ASN A 25 8.39 15.24 -0.62
N GLY A 26 8.04 13.99 -0.34
CA GLY A 26 9.01 12.93 -0.08
C GLY A 26 9.65 12.43 -1.37
N LYS A 27 10.96 12.18 -1.29
CA LYS A 27 11.68 11.38 -2.27
C LYS A 27 11.81 9.97 -1.73
N VAL A 28 11.76 8.98 -2.62
CA VAL A 28 11.87 7.58 -2.25
C VAL A 28 12.69 6.84 -3.28
N THR A 29 13.48 5.87 -2.83
CA THR A 29 14.21 4.99 -3.74
C THR A 29 13.31 3.89 -4.26
N GLU A 30 13.57 3.42 -5.49
CA GLU A 30 12.87 2.27 -6.05
C GLU A 30 12.96 1.02 -5.16
N HIS A 31 14.13 0.77 -4.57
CA HIS A 31 14.34 -0.35 -3.65
C HIS A 31 13.42 -0.31 -2.42
N ILE A 32 13.28 0.85 -1.76
CA ILE A 32 12.38 1.00 -0.61
C ILE A 32 10.92 0.76 -1.03
N LEU A 33 10.50 1.23 -2.21
CA LEU A 33 9.15 0.96 -2.71
C LEU A 33 8.89 -0.52 -2.95
N ASP A 34 9.85 -1.23 -3.54
CA ASP A 34 9.74 -2.67 -3.78
C ASP A 34 9.69 -3.45 -2.46
N LEU A 35 10.54 -3.10 -1.50
CA LEU A 35 10.51 -3.71 -0.17
C LEU A 35 9.18 -3.45 0.55
N ALA A 36 8.63 -2.24 0.44
CA ALA A 36 7.33 -1.90 0.99
C ALA A 36 6.20 -2.71 0.34
N LYS A 37 6.26 -2.92 -0.98
CA LYS A 37 5.33 -3.80 -1.72
C LYS A 37 5.40 -5.23 -1.20
N GLU A 38 6.61 -5.80 -1.15
CA GLU A 38 6.84 -7.19 -0.72
C GLU A 38 6.38 -7.42 0.72
N THR A 39 6.64 -6.46 1.61
CA THR A 39 6.21 -6.50 3.01
C THR A 39 4.68 -6.48 3.11
N ALA A 40 4.03 -5.60 2.34
CA ALA A 40 2.56 -5.52 2.31
C ALA A 40 1.92 -6.80 1.73
N GLN A 41 2.48 -7.34 0.64
CA GLN A 41 2.03 -8.60 0.03
C GLN A 41 2.13 -9.75 1.04
N THR A 42 3.28 -9.90 1.71
CA THR A 42 3.48 -10.93 2.73
C THR A 42 2.45 -10.83 3.86
N CYS A 43 2.18 -9.61 4.34
CA CYS A 43 1.19 -9.38 5.40
C CYS A 43 -0.23 -9.76 4.95
N MET A 44 -0.62 -9.38 3.74
CA MET A 44 -1.94 -9.70 3.20
C MET A 44 -2.08 -11.20 2.89
N GLU A 45 -1.04 -11.85 2.37
CA GLU A 45 -1.03 -13.30 2.18
C GLU A 45 -1.22 -14.07 3.49
N GLN A 46 -0.59 -13.62 4.58
CA GLN A 46 -0.82 -14.18 5.91
C GLN A 46 -2.28 -14.01 6.35
N GLN A 47 -2.88 -12.83 6.13
CA GLN A 47 -4.30 -12.61 6.42
C GLN A 47 -5.21 -13.53 5.60
N ILE A 48 -4.91 -13.74 4.31
CA ILE A 48 -5.63 -14.69 3.45
C ILE A 48 -5.46 -16.12 3.97
N ALA A 49 -4.26 -16.52 4.39
CA ALA A 49 -3.99 -17.87 4.91
C ALA A 49 -4.83 -18.19 6.16
N TYR A 50 -4.94 -17.24 7.08
CA TYR A 50 -5.73 -17.36 8.32
C TYR A 50 -7.23 -17.11 8.14
N SER A 51 -7.69 -16.77 6.95
CA SER A 51 -9.11 -16.56 6.67
C SER A 51 -9.91 -17.87 6.64
N ALA A 52 -11.23 -17.75 6.80
CA ALA A 52 -12.17 -18.88 6.76
C ALA A 52 -12.56 -19.31 5.32
N PHE A 53 -11.93 -18.74 4.29
CA PHE A 53 -12.19 -19.09 2.89
C PHE A 53 -11.70 -20.50 2.55
N ASP A 54 -12.27 -21.10 1.52
CA ASP A 54 -11.77 -22.37 0.99
C ASP A 54 -10.43 -22.17 0.24
N GLU A 55 -9.71 -23.26 -0.04
CA GLU A 55 -8.40 -23.19 -0.66
C GLU A 55 -8.43 -22.59 -2.08
N LYS A 56 -9.52 -22.79 -2.82
CA LYS A 56 -9.66 -22.22 -4.16
C LYS A 56 -9.81 -20.69 -4.07
N GLN A 57 -10.68 -20.22 -3.18
CA GLN A 57 -10.89 -18.80 -2.91
C GLN A 57 -9.61 -18.13 -2.41
N LYS A 58 -8.86 -18.78 -1.51
CA LYS A 58 -7.57 -18.27 -1.02
C LYS A 58 -6.56 -18.12 -2.17
N GLN A 59 -6.49 -19.10 -3.06
CA GLN A 59 -5.58 -19.05 -4.20
C GLN A 59 -5.95 -17.90 -5.16
N GLU A 60 -7.24 -17.78 -5.52
CA GLU A 60 -7.73 -16.68 -6.34
C GLU A 60 -7.44 -15.31 -5.69
N MET A 61 -7.62 -15.18 -4.37
CA MET A 61 -7.30 -13.94 -3.65
C MET A 61 -5.81 -13.59 -3.67
N LYS A 62 -4.92 -14.58 -3.57
CA LYS A 62 -3.47 -14.36 -3.65
C LYS A 62 -3.07 -13.90 -5.04
N GLU A 63 -3.57 -14.56 -6.09
CA GLU A 63 -3.28 -14.18 -7.48
C GLU A 63 -3.75 -12.75 -7.77
N ASN A 64 -4.99 -12.42 -7.40
CA ASN A 64 -5.52 -11.06 -7.53
C ASN A 64 -4.70 -10.02 -6.74
N LEU A 65 -4.25 -10.37 -5.53
CA LEU A 65 -3.39 -9.52 -4.72
C LEU A 65 -2.06 -9.22 -5.41
N HIS A 66 -1.41 -10.24 -5.98
CA HIS A 66 -0.14 -10.06 -6.69
C HIS A 66 -0.32 -9.16 -7.92
N GLU A 67 -1.30 -9.45 -8.77
CA GLU A 67 -1.57 -8.66 -9.98
C GLU A 67 -1.90 -7.20 -9.64
N TRP A 68 -2.74 -7.00 -8.62
CA TRP A 68 -3.09 -5.66 -8.15
C TRP A 68 -1.88 -4.91 -7.60
N ALA A 69 -1.08 -5.55 -6.75
CA ALA A 69 0.09 -4.93 -6.13
C ALA A 69 1.12 -4.51 -7.18
N ASP A 70 1.36 -5.34 -8.20
CA ASP A 70 2.26 -5.02 -9.30
C ASP A 70 1.72 -3.87 -10.16
N THR A 71 0.44 -3.92 -10.52
CA THR A 71 -0.21 -2.86 -11.33
C THR A 71 -0.16 -1.51 -10.61
N VAL A 72 -0.52 -1.49 -9.32
CA VAL A 72 -0.49 -0.28 -8.50
C VAL A 72 0.94 0.23 -8.34
N MET A 73 1.91 -0.65 -8.05
CA MET A 73 3.29 -0.23 -7.84
C MET A 73 3.92 0.36 -9.12
N GLN A 74 3.61 -0.22 -10.29
CA GLN A 74 4.01 0.36 -11.58
C GLN A 74 3.45 1.78 -11.77
N GLY A 75 2.17 1.99 -11.44
CA GLY A 75 1.54 3.31 -11.47
C GLY A 75 2.21 4.31 -10.53
N PHE A 76 2.49 3.90 -9.28
CA PHE A 76 3.19 4.72 -8.30
C PHE A 76 4.60 5.09 -8.76
N LYS A 77 5.41 4.11 -9.18
CA LYS A 77 6.78 4.36 -9.68
C LYS A 77 6.77 5.30 -10.88
N LYS A 78 5.85 5.12 -11.83
CA LYS A 78 5.68 6.02 -12.98
C LYS A 78 5.42 7.46 -12.53
N ARG A 79 4.43 7.67 -11.65
CA ARG A 79 4.11 9.01 -11.13
C ARG A 79 5.27 9.64 -10.36
N LEU A 80 5.98 8.86 -9.55
CA LEU A 80 7.14 9.33 -8.82
C LEU A 80 8.30 9.72 -9.76
N ARG A 81 8.56 8.95 -10.81
CA ARG A 81 9.52 9.30 -11.88
C ARG A 81 9.13 10.60 -12.59
N GLU A 82 7.89 10.71 -13.04
CA GLU A 82 7.37 11.91 -13.73
C GLU A 82 7.51 13.17 -12.86
N SER A 83 7.38 13.03 -11.55
CA SER A 83 7.52 14.13 -10.59
C SER A 83 8.96 14.36 -10.08
N GLY A 84 9.96 13.60 -10.53
CA GLY A 84 11.35 13.71 -10.06
C GLY A 84 11.58 13.27 -8.60
N ARG A 85 10.66 12.48 -8.04
CA ARG A 85 10.69 12.02 -6.63
C ARG A 85 11.11 10.57 -6.47
N LEU A 86 11.17 9.80 -7.56
CA LEU A 86 11.85 8.50 -7.55
C LEU A 86 13.35 8.74 -7.74
N ILE A 87 14.15 8.41 -6.74
CA ILE A 87 15.60 8.60 -6.73
C ILE A 87 16.33 7.25 -6.74
N GLU A 88 17.57 7.21 -7.23
CA GLU A 88 18.36 5.96 -7.27
C GLU A 88 18.95 5.60 -5.89
N SER A 89 19.28 6.60 -5.09
CA SER A 89 19.79 6.46 -3.72
C SER A 89 19.37 7.68 -2.87
N LEU A 90 19.28 7.49 -1.55
CA LEU A 90 18.91 8.52 -0.57
C LEU A 90 20.01 9.58 -0.39
#